data_AF-A0A924Q3D0-F1
#
_entry.id   AF-A0A924Q3D0-F1
#
_cell.length_a   1.000
_cell.length_b   1.000
_cell.length_c   1.000
_cell.angle_alpha   90.00
_cell.angle_beta   90.00
_cell.angle_gamma   90.00
#
_symmetry.space_group_name_H-M   'P 1'
#
loop_
_entity.id
_entity.type
_entity.pdbx_description
1 polymer ?
#
loop_
_entity_poly.entity_id
_entity_poly.type
_entity_poly.pdbx_seq_one_letter_code
_entity_poly.pdbx_strand_id
1 'polypeptide(L)'
;MKTPALPPTVAVRDVLYALGFIEDWHAMTEQSPAFTFNVGNLAISASEVTNISMRREFFFGGIWSRDRLQGSIEFSIPVMVESVEQAVAWIAYGIGKGFVPSRAIEWLETGKQNHHFLPWEQALQRQRDFAQQQRQLRLSRPHCLVAREWMRLVNKHLRAAAEASGENDSVVVEFDGQLLKFTLPSEVIGVPASGPAPWPVGYCVQTHRFTGLPKKFMNDLVEIGIWEGHLEVDRARMTLSLDPEKNGTAMSTRADSVPVSGEEPSTREQSVQRGDRPARLRTSSPRRKMWVPLDALDGTAHALSVIDPGGPMTYDLYRDLLRQKLDVLIQANPREARRALEMSNEHSPELWTIAANNPAQDWA
;
A
#
# COMPACT_ATOMS: atom_id res chain seq x y z
N MET A 1 26.63 2.98 -10.61
CA MET A 1 25.55 2.11 -10.12
C MET A 1 25.59 0.84 -10.96
N LYS A 2 25.84 -0.34 -10.36
CA LYS A 2 25.79 -1.61 -11.10
C LYS A 2 24.31 -1.92 -11.36
N THR A 3 23.91 -2.03 -12.61
CA THR A 3 22.59 -2.55 -12.96
C THR A 3 22.47 -3.95 -12.33
N PRO A 4 21.48 -4.20 -11.47
CA PRO A 4 21.30 -5.54 -10.93
C PRO A 4 21.07 -6.49 -12.11
N ALA A 5 21.81 -7.60 -12.14
CA ALA A 5 21.61 -8.64 -13.13
C ALA A 5 20.15 -9.11 -13.03
N LEU A 6 19.46 -9.22 -14.16
CA LEU A 6 18.11 -9.77 -14.18
C LEU A 6 18.15 -11.18 -13.55
N PRO A 7 17.20 -11.52 -12.68
CA PRO A 7 17.15 -12.87 -12.13
C PRO A 7 17.04 -13.88 -13.27
N PRO A 8 17.64 -15.08 -13.13
CA PRO A 8 17.44 -16.14 -14.11
C PRO A 8 15.94 -16.41 -14.25
N THR A 9 15.46 -16.48 -15.49
CA THR A 9 14.07 -16.83 -15.78
C THR A 9 14.01 -18.25 -16.35
N VAL A 10 12.94 -18.96 -16.02
CA VAL A 10 12.67 -20.34 -16.48
C VAL A 10 11.42 -20.31 -17.34
N ALA A 11 11.48 -20.96 -18.51
CA ALA A 11 10.31 -21.10 -19.37
C ALA A 11 9.34 -22.13 -18.76
N VAL A 12 8.06 -21.76 -18.63
CA VAL A 12 7.03 -22.68 -18.10
C VAL A 12 6.91 -23.93 -18.95
N ARG A 13 7.18 -23.85 -20.25
CA ARG A 13 7.24 -24.98 -21.17
C ARG A 13 8.21 -26.07 -20.68
N ASP A 14 9.41 -25.69 -20.25
CA ASP A 14 10.43 -26.64 -19.75
C ASP A 14 9.97 -27.27 -18.42
N VAL A 15 9.29 -26.49 -17.59
CA VAL A 15 8.68 -26.99 -16.35
C VAL A 15 7.61 -28.03 -16.66
N LEU A 16 6.72 -27.78 -17.63
CA LEU A 16 5.67 -28.73 -18.02
C LEU A 16 6.25 -30.08 -18.47
N TYR A 17 7.34 -30.08 -19.25
CA TYR A 17 8.06 -31.32 -19.57
C TYR A 17 8.60 -32.03 -18.34
N ALA A 18 9.25 -31.29 -17.43
CA ALA A 18 9.80 -31.85 -16.19
C ALA A 18 8.72 -32.43 -15.28
N LEU A 19 7.49 -31.88 -15.33
CA LEU A 19 6.34 -32.37 -14.58
C LEU A 19 5.63 -33.58 -15.23
N GLY A 20 6.06 -34.00 -16.42
CA GLY A 20 5.48 -35.13 -17.13
C GLY A 20 4.20 -34.82 -17.90
N PHE A 21 3.97 -33.55 -18.27
CA PHE A 21 2.93 -33.23 -19.24
C PHE A 21 3.31 -33.77 -20.62
N ILE A 22 2.30 -34.21 -21.37
CA ILE A 22 2.45 -34.78 -22.72
C ILE A 22 2.03 -33.72 -23.74
N GLU A 23 2.80 -33.57 -24.81
CA GLU A 23 2.49 -32.67 -25.92
C GLU A 23 1.19 -33.10 -26.63
N ASP A 24 0.32 -32.12 -26.88
CA ASP A 24 -0.86 -32.27 -27.73
C ASP A 24 -0.77 -31.29 -28.91
N TRP A 25 -0.51 -31.85 -30.10
CA TRP A 25 -0.38 -31.13 -31.36
C TRP A 25 -1.71 -30.89 -32.06
N HIS A 26 -2.80 -31.49 -31.57
CA HIS A 26 -4.13 -31.36 -32.15
C HIS A 26 -4.96 -30.26 -31.47
N ALA A 27 -4.60 -29.90 -30.24
CA ALA A 27 -5.20 -28.77 -29.55
C ALA A 27 -4.98 -27.45 -30.31
N MET A 28 -6.02 -26.63 -30.38
CA MET A 28 -5.94 -25.30 -30.97
C MET A 28 -5.25 -24.33 -30.00
N THR A 29 -4.01 -23.98 -30.30
CA THR A 29 -3.19 -23.03 -29.51
C THR A 29 -2.53 -22.01 -30.42
N GLU A 30 -2.19 -20.83 -29.89
CA GLU A 30 -1.44 -19.84 -30.67
C GLU A 30 -0.03 -20.32 -30.98
N GLN A 31 0.62 -21.00 -30.03
CA GLN A 31 1.91 -21.65 -30.26
C GLN A 31 1.87 -23.12 -29.85
N SER A 32 1.92 -24.02 -30.84
CA SER A 32 1.99 -25.46 -30.61
C SER A 32 3.31 -25.90 -29.93
N PRO A 33 3.32 -27.05 -29.22
CA PRO A 33 2.16 -27.85 -28.85
C PRO A 33 1.43 -27.30 -27.60
N ALA A 34 0.19 -27.73 -27.39
CA ALA A 34 -0.41 -27.70 -26.06
C ALA A 34 0.19 -28.80 -25.18
N PHE A 35 -0.17 -28.78 -23.90
CA PHE A 35 0.28 -29.77 -22.94
C PHE A 35 -0.92 -30.36 -22.23
N THR A 36 -0.93 -31.68 -22.02
CA THR A 36 -1.99 -32.37 -21.27
C THR A 36 -1.38 -33.23 -20.18
N PHE A 37 -2.06 -33.28 -19.04
CA PHE A 37 -1.70 -34.13 -17.91
C PHE A 37 -2.97 -34.78 -17.38
N ASN A 38 -3.01 -36.12 -17.46
CA ASN A 38 -4.16 -36.90 -17.04
C ASN A 38 -3.72 -38.02 -16.10
N VAL A 39 -4.02 -37.85 -14.81
CA VAL A 39 -3.66 -38.83 -13.77
C VAL A 39 -4.84 -39.02 -12.83
N GLY A 40 -5.40 -40.24 -12.87
CA GLY A 40 -6.46 -40.66 -11.97
C GLY A 40 -7.73 -39.83 -12.12
N ASN A 41 -7.94 -38.90 -11.18
CA ASN A 41 -9.13 -38.06 -11.09
C ASN A 41 -8.84 -36.58 -11.44
N LEU A 42 -7.70 -36.31 -12.08
CA LEU A 42 -7.29 -35.00 -12.56
C LEU A 42 -7.00 -35.08 -14.06
N ALA A 43 -7.67 -34.23 -14.83
CA ALA A 43 -7.37 -33.98 -16.23
C ALA A 43 -7.18 -32.48 -16.42
N ILE A 44 -5.97 -32.05 -16.75
CA ILE A 44 -5.61 -30.66 -16.95
C ILE A 44 -4.86 -30.50 -18.27
N SER A 45 -5.14 -29.41 -18.97
CA SER A 45 -4.47 -28.98 -20.19
C SER A 45 -3.89 -27.59 -20.00
N ALA A 46 -2.72 -27.34 -20.56
CA ALA A 46 -2.08 -26.04 -20.61
C ALA A 46 -1.87 -25.64 -22.07
N SER A 47 -2.28 -24.44 -22.45
CA SER A 47 -2.19 -23.91 -23.80
C SER A 47 -1.59 -22.52 -23.77
N GLU A 48 -0.63 -22.27 -24.65
CA GLU A 48 -0.04 -20.93 -24.79
C GLU A 48 -1.00 -20.04 -25.59
N VAL A 49 -1.41 -18.93 -24.97
CA VAL A 49 -2.41 -17.99 -25.50
C VAL A 49 -1.99 -16.55 -25.22
N THR A 50 -2.57 -15.62 -25.96
CA THR A 50 -2.47 -14.19 -25.68
C THR A 50 -3.71 -13.75 -24.91
N ASN A 51 -3.51 -13.22 -23.71
CA ASN A 51 -4.61 -12.78 -22.86
C ASN A 51 -5.21 -11.45 -23.32
N ILE A 52 -6.26 -11.00 -22.62
CA ILE A 52 -6.95 -9.72 -22.91
C ILE A 52 -6.05 -8.48 -22.79
N SER A 53 -4.91 -8.60 -22.12
CA SER A 53 -3.90 -7.54 -22.00
C SER A 53 -2.80 -7.63 -23.06
N MET A 54 -3.00 -8.45 -24.11
CA MET A 54 -2.02 -8.71 -25.17
C MET A 54 -0.69 -9.26 -24.63
N ARG A 55 -0.73 -10.01 -23.53
CA ARG A 55 0.45 -10.67 -22.95
C ARG A 55 0.32 -12.17 -23.15
N ARG A 56 1.44 -12.80 -23.47
CA ARG A 56 1.53 -14.24 -23.64
C ARG A 56 1.53 -14.93 -22.28
N GLU A 57 0.72 -15.96 -22.14
CA GLU A 57 0.61 -16.78 -20.94
C GLU A 57 0.26 -18.23 -21.29
N PHE A 58 0.53 -19.15 -20.38
CA PHE A 58 -0.06 -20.47 -20.39
C PHE A 58 -1.40 -20.42 -19.66
N PHE A 59 -2.48 -20.63 -20.40
CA PHE A 59 -3.80 -20.85 -19.84
C PHE A 59 -3.96 -22.32 -19.47
N PHE A 60 -4.32 -22.58 -18.22
CA PHE A 60 -4.60 -23.89 -17.68
C PHE A 60 -6.11 -24.07 -17.54
N GLY A 61 -6.63 -25.07 -18.26
CA GLY A 61 -8.02 -25.50 -18.20
C GLY A 61 -8.11 -26.98 -17.84
N GLY A 62 -9.11 -27.38 -17.06
CA GLY A 62 -9.25 -28.79 -16.73
C GLY A 62 -10.44 -29.11 -15.84
N ILE A 63 -10.52 -30.37 -15.46
CA ILE A 63 -11.50 -30.88 -14.50
C ILE A 63 -10.81 -31.81 -13.51
N TRP A 64 -11.31 -31.80 -12.29
CA TRP A 64 -11.06 -32.87 -11.34
C TRP A 64 -12.39 -33.46 -10.86
N SER A 65 -12.38 -34.74 -10.53
CA SER A 65 -13.55 -35.45 -10.00
C SER A 65 -13.23 -36.12 -8.67
N ARG A 66 -14.23 -36.24 -7.80
CA ARG A 66 -14.12 -36.98 -6.54
C ARG A 66 -15.50 -37.49 -6.16
N ASP A 67 -15.71 -38.80 -6.26
CA ASP A 67 -16.99 -39.46 -5.98
C ASP A 67 -18.16 -38.80 -6.73
N ARG A 68 -18.91 -37.92 -6.06
CA ARG A 68 -20.06 -37.17 -6.61
C ARG A 68 -19.78 -35.67 -6.81
N LEU A 69 -18.53 -35.23 -6.63
CA LEU A 69 -18.09 -33.86 -6.81
C LEU A 69 -17.24 -33.76 -8.08
N GLN A 70 -17.45 -32.69 -8.83
CA GLN A 70 -16.61 -32.31 -9.96
C GLN A 70 -16.28 -30.83 -9.81
N GLY A 71 -15.02 -30.47 -10.03
CA GLY A 71 -14.58 -29.08 -10.10
C GLY A 71 -13.95 -28.79 -11.45
N SER A 72 -14.10 -27.55 -11.91
CA SER A 72 -13.32 -27.01 -13.02
C SER A 72 -12.04 -26.37 -12.49
N ILE A 73 -11.00 -26.40 -13.32
CA ILE A 73 -9.73 -25.73 -13.09
C ILE A 73 -9.59 -24.69 -14.21
N GLU A 74 -9.36 -23.45 -13.82
CA GLU A 74 -9.15 -22.33 -14.75
C GLU A 74 -8.23 -21.31 -14.11
N PHE A 75 -7.04 -21.12 -14.69
CA PHE A 75 -6.07 -20.10 -14.28
C PHE A 75 -5.01 -19.89 -15.36
N SER A 76 -4.20 -18.84 -15.24
CA SER A 76 -3.09 -18.57 -16.16
C SER A 76 -1.76 -18.36 -15.42
N ILE A 77 -0.67 -18.67 -16.11
CA ILE A 77 0.72 -18.43 -15.66
C ILE A 77 1.50 -17.73 -16.78
N PRO A 78 2.33 -16.70 -16.49
CA PRO A 78 3.21 -16.10 -17.50
C PRO A 78 4.13 -17.14 -18.17
N VAL A 79 4.49 -16.93 -19.44
CA VAL A 79 5.37 -17.87 -20.19
C VAL A 79 6.73 -18.08 -19.52
N MET A 80 7.22 -17.05 -18.81
CA MET A 80 8.47 -17.07 -18.06
C MET A 80 8.21 -16.81 -16.58
N VAL A 81 8.83 -17.61 -15.71
CA VAL A 81 8.78 -17.46 -14.24
C VAL A 81 10.19 -17.31 -13.68
N GLU A 82 10.31 -16.90 -12.41
CA GLU A 82 11.60 -16.68 -11.75
C GLU A 82 12.30 -18.00 -11.38
N SER A 83 11.54 -19.06 -11.12
CA SER A 83 12.10 -20.37 -10.76
C SER A 83 11.14 -21.52 -11.07
N VAL A 84 11.67 -22.74 -11.10
CA VAL A 84 10.87 -23.96 -11.26
C VAL A 84 9.87 -24.09 -10.12
N GLU A 85 10.32 -23.86 -8.88
CA GLU A 85 9.51 -23.93 -7.67
C GLU A 85 8.32 -22.97 -7.73
N GLN A 86 8.51 -21.77 -8.29
CA GLN A 86 7.43 -20.81 -8.49
C GLN A 86 6.37 -21.33 -9.47
N ALA A 87 6.77 -21.85 -10.64
CA ALA A 87 5.81 -22.44 -11.57
C ALA A 87 5.05 -23.61 -10.96
N VAL A 88 5.74 -24.53 -10.28
CA VAL A 88 5.12 -25.69 -9.63
C VAL A 88 4.14 -25.26 -8.53
N ALA A 89 4.53 -24.27 -7.71
CA ALA A 89 3.65 -23.69 -6.70
C ALA A 89 2.41 -23.03 -7.30
N TRP A 90 2.56 -22.33 -8.41
CA TRP A 90 1.47 -21.64 -9.11
C TRP A 90 0.48 -22.63 -9.72
N ILE A 91 0.97 -23.69 -10.38
CA ILE A 91 0.12 -24.77 -10.91
C ILE A 91 -0.64 -25.44 -9.76
N ALA A 92 0.04 -25.80 -8.67
CA ALA A 92 -0.58 -26.42 -7.50
C ALA A 92 -1.64 -25.51 -6.85
N TYR A 93 -1.37 -24.20 -6.78
CA TYR A 93 -2.33 -23.21 -6.28
C TYR A 93 -3.57 -23.13 -7.18
N GLY A 94 -3.38 -23.10 -8.50
CA GLY A 94 -4.47 -23.01 -9.49
C GLY A 94 -5.37 -24.25 -9.52
N ILE A 95 -4.83 -25.43 -9.23
CA ILE A 95 -5.63 -26.67 -9.05
C ILE A 95 -6.53 -26.56 -7.79
N GLY A 96 -6.08 -25.81 -6.79
CA GLY A 96 -6.84 -25.50 -5.59
C GLY A 96 -6.53 -26.41 -4.40
N LYS A 97 -6.58 -25.83 -3.19
CA LYS A 97 -6.24 -26.51 -1.93
C LYS A 97 -7.18 -27.67 -1.57
N GLY A 98 -8.40 -27.68 -2.11
CA GLY A 98 -9.41 -28.71 -1.85
C GLY A 98 -9.24 -30.00 -2.66
N PHE A 99 -8.39 -30.00 -3.68
CA PHE A 99 -8.17 -31.17 -4.52
C PHE A 99 -7.31 -32.23 -3.80
N VAL A 100 -7.84 -33.45 -3.77
CA VAL A 100 -7.15 -34.64 -3.24
C VAL A 100 -6.97 -35.62 -4.39
N PRO A 101 -5.72 -35.93 -4.77
CA PRO A 101 -5.49 -36.79 -5.90
C PRO A 101 -5.72 -38.26 -5.53
N SER A 102 -6.34 -39.01 -6.44
CA SER A 102 -6.59 -40.45 -6.30
C SER A 102 -5.32 -41.30 -6.40
N ARG A 103 -4.28 -40.74 -7.03
CA ARG A 103 -2.92 -41.29 -7.09
C ARG A 103 -1.96 -40.22 -6.60
N ALA A 104 -0.88 -40.59 -5.91
CA ALA A 104 0.12 -39.62 -5.48
C ALA A 104 0.72 -38.89 -6.69
N ILE A 105 0.74 -37.56 -6.65
CA ILE A 105 1.37 -36.69 -7.65
C ILE A 105 2.43 -35.87 -6.90
N GLU A 106 3.69 -36.28 -7.02
CA GLU A 106 4.80 -35.74 -6.21
C GLU A 106 4.95 -34.22 -6.38
N TRP A 107 4.92 -33.74 -7.63
CA TRP A 107 5.08 -32.32 -7.91
C TRP A 107 3.95 -31.46 -7.34
N LEU A 108 2.74 -32.01 -7.22
CA LEU A 108 1.59 -31.30 -6.67
C LEU A 108 1.79 -31.02 -5.18
N GLU A 109 2.29 -32.02 -4.45
CA GLU A 109 2.59 -31.88 -3.02
C GLU A 109 3.77 -30.93 -2.79
N THR A 110 4.82 -31.03 -3.60
CA THR A 110 5.93 -30.07 -3.60
C THR A 110 5.44 -28.65 -3.87
N GLY A 111 4.55 -28.45 -4.86
CA GLY A 111 3.96 -27.15 -5.16
C GLY A 111 3.14 -26.58 -4.01
N LYS A 112 2.37 -27.41 -3.31
CA LYS A 112 1.62 -26.99 -2.11
C LYS A 112 2.54 -26.53 -0.98
N GLN A 113 3.69 -27.18 -0.78
CA GLN A 113 4.70 -26.78 0.21
C GLN A 113 5.41 -25.47 -0.18
N ASN A 114 5.56 -25.24 -1.49
CA ASN A 114 6.20 -24.07 -2.08
C ASN A 114 5.29 -22.85 -2.25
N HIS A 115 4.16 -22.77 -1.52
CA HIS A 115 3.22 -21.65 -1.59
C HIS A 115 3.86 -20.26 -1.36
N HIS A 116 4.97 -20.20 -0.62
CA HIS A 116 5.70 -18.97 -0.36
C HIS A 116 6.43 -18.41 -1.61
N PHE A 117 6.57 -19.18 -2.69
CA PHE A 117 7.10 -18.72 -3.97
C PHE A 117 6.06 -18.02 -4.86
N LEU A 118 4.79 -18.02 -4.46
CA LEU A 118 3.74 -17.35 -5.22
C LEU A 118 3.99 -15.84 -5.26
N PRO A 119 3.82 -15.16 -6.41
CA PRO A 119 4.20 -13.76 -6.55
C PRO A 119 3.50 -12.82 -5.55
N TRP A 120 2.22 -13.07 -5.26
CA TRP A 120 1.46 -12.26 -4.32
C TRP A 120 1.87 -12.49 -2.86
N GLU A 121 2.31 -13.69 -2.50
CA GLU A 121 2.86 -13.97 -1.17
C GLU A 121 4.21 -13.29 -0.99
N GLN A 122 5.08 -13.36 -2.00
CA GLN A 122 6.36 -12.64 -1.97
C GLN A 122 6.16 -11.12 -1.95
N ALA A 123 5.17 -10.59 -2.69
CA ALA A 123 4.84 -9.18 -2.66
C ALA A 123 4.35 -8.75 -1.26
N LEU A 124 3.45 -9.55 -0.66
CA LEU A 124 2.96 -9.30 0.69
C LEU A 124 4.08 -9.38 1.73
N GLN A 125 4.99 -10.34 1.60
CA GLN A 125 6.14 -10.47 2.48
C GLN A 125 7.07 -9.26 2.37
N ARG A 126 7.43 -8.84 1.15
CA ARG A 126 8.22 -7.62 0.93
C ARG A 126 7.55 -6.39 1.53
N GLN A 127 6.23 -6.27 1.42
CA GLN A 127 5.49 -5.17 2.04
C GLN A 127 5.56 -5.21 3.56
N ARG A 128 5.46 -6.40 4.17
CA ARG A 128 5.60 -6.58 5.62
C ARG A 128 7.01 -6.24 6.08
N ASP A 129 8.03 -6.73 5.39
CA ASP A 129 9.43 -6.49 5.72
C ASP A 129 9.76 -5.00 5.61
N PHE A 130 9.28 -4.35 4.54
CA PHE A 130 9.41 -2.90 4.39
C PHE A 130 8.70 -2.15 5.51
N ALA A 131 7.48 -2.52 5.87
CA ALA A 131 6.74 -1.90 6.97
C ALA A 131 7.44 -2.10 8.32
N GLN A 132 8.02 -3.27 8.57
CA GLN A 132 8.80 -3.55 9.78
C GLN A 132 10.08 -2.71 9.82
N GLN A 133 10.80 -2.64 8.70
CA GLN A 133 12.00 -1.81 8.58
C GLN A 133 11.67 -0.33 8.81
N GLN A 134 10.60 0.18 8.20
CA GLN A 134 10.12 1.55 8.42
C GLN A 134 9.75 1.79 9.89
N ARG A 135 9.09 0.82 10.53
CA ARG A 135 8.76 0.90 11.96
C ARG A 135 10.02 0.95 12.82
N GLN A 136 11.02 0.12 12.53
CA GLN A 136 12.28 0.10 13.28
C GLN A 136 13.03 1.43 13.12
N LEU A 137 13.12 1.95 11.90
CA LEU A 137 13.73 3.26 11.66
C LEU A 137 12.97 4.36 12.42
N ARG A 138 11.64 4.35 12.37
CA ARG A 138 10.80 5.32 13.10
C ARG A 138 10.97 5.23 14.62
N LEU A 139 11.20 4.04 15.18
CA LEU A 139 11.45 3.88 16.62
C LEU A 139 12.87 4.33 17.01
N SER A 140 13.84 4.20 16.11
CA SER A 140 15.23 4.61 16.34
C SER A 140 15.45 6.13 16.25
N ARG A 141 14.45 6.90 15.81
CA ARG A 141 14.57 8.34 15.64
C ARG A 141 14.66 9.09 16.98
N PRO A 142 15.32 10.25 17.03
CA PRO A 142 15.24 11.14 18.19
C PRO A 142 13.78 11.59 18.38
N HIS A 143 13.14 11.15 19.46
CA HIS A 143 11.78 11.55 19.80
C HIS A 143 11.58 11.56 21.32
N CYS A 144 10.57 12.30 21.76
CA CYS A 144 10.11 12.34 23.13
C CYS A 144 8.59 12.56 23.15
N LEU A 145 7.98 12.24 24.29
CA LEU A 145 6.56 12.41 24.56
C LEU A 145 6.39 13.50 25.62
N VAL A 146 5.53 14.46 25.35
CA VAL A 146 5.19 15.56 26.28
C VAL A 146 3.71 15.45 26.63
N ALA A 147 3.36 15.58 27.91
CA ALA A 147 1.95 15.57 28.29
C ALA A 147 1.20 16.76 27.66
N ARG A 148 -0.04 16.52 27.23
CA ARG A 148 -0.87 17.49 26.50
C ARG A 148 -0.98 18.85 27.21
N GLU A 149 -1.05 18.86 28.54
CA GLU A 149 -1.19 20.09 29.32
C GLU A 149 0.04 21.00 29.20
N TRP A 150 1.25 20.43 29.28
CA TRP A 150 2.50 21.13 29.06
C TRP A 150 2.61 21.61 27.62
N MET A 151 2.24 20.73 26.67
CA MET A 151 2.37 21.07 25.27
C MET A 151 1.39 22.16 24.81
N ARG A 152 0.23 22.27 25.47
CA ARG A 152 -0.70 23.39 25.26
C ARG A 152 -0.10 24.72 25.72
N LEU A 153 0.61 24.74 26.84
CA LEU A 153 1.30 25.95 27.33
C LEU A 153 2.42 26.33 26.37
N VAL A 154 3.30 25.38 26.03
CA VAL A 154 4.41 25.61 25.09
C VAL A 154 3.90 26.11 23.74
N ASN A 155 2.86 25.47 23.17
CA ASN A 155 2.28 25.90 21.89
C ASN A 155 1.74 27.34 21.95
N LYS A 156 1.15 27.76 23.08
CA LYS A 156 0.70 29.16 23.26
C LYS A 156 1.89 30.14 23.19
N HIS A 157 2.99 29.82 23.86
CA HIS A 157 4.21 30.64 23.84
C HIS A 157 4.88 30.63 22.47
N LEU A 158 5.09 29.45 21.87
CA LEU A 158 5.71 29.30 20.55
C LEU A 158 4.93 30.06 19.46
N ARG A 159 3.59 30.05 19.51
CA ARG A 159 2.76 30.81 18.57
C ARG A 159 2.85 32.31 18.77
N ALA A 160 2.80 32.78 20.03
CA ALA A 160 2.97 34.20 20.32
C ALA A 160 4.35 34.70 19.86
N ALA A 161 5.38 33.89 20.07
CA ALA A 161 6.73 34.18 19.58
C ALA A 161 6.78 34.15 18.04
N ALA A 162 6.11 33.19 17.39
CA ALA A 162 6.04 33.10 15.93
C ALA A 162 5.31 34.29 15.28
N GLU A 163 4.30 34.84 15.95
CA GLU A 163 3.58 36.05 15.52
C GLU A 163 4.42 37.32 15.72
N ALA A 164 5.29 37.35 16.74
CA ALA A 164 6.16 38.50 17.03
C ALA A 164 7.52 38.45 16.30
N SER A 165 7.95 37.27 15.85
CA SER A 165 9.27 37.05 15.27
C SER A 165 9.38 37.48 13.80
N GLY A 166 10.59 37.90 13.42
CA GLY A 166 10.94 38.10 12.02
C GLY A 166 11.17 36.79 11.27
N GLU A 167 11.27 36.85 9.93
CA GLU A 167 11.43 35.67 9.07
C GLU A 167 12.71 34.87 9.35
N ASN A 168 13.76 35.55 9.85
CA ASN A 168 15.07 34.98 10.13
C ASN A 168 15.24 34.46 11.56
N ASP A 169 14.26 34.64 12.44
CA ASP A 169 14.37 34.15 13.81
C ASP A 169 14.23 32.63 13.83
N SER A 170 15.04 31.99 14.68
CA SER A 170 15.04 30.55 14.84
C SER A 170 14.91 30.13 16.30
N VAL A 171 14.33 28.94 16.48
CA VAL A 171 14.17 28.26 17.77
C VAL A 171 15.04 27.02 17.76
N VAL A 172 15.87 26.87 18.78
CA VAL A 172 16.65 25.65 19.00
C VAL A 172 15.88 24.73 19.93
N VAL A 173 15.66 23.49 19.51
CA VAL A 173 14.93 22.46 20.24
C VAL A 173 15.88 21.36 20.67
N GLU A 174 15.96 21.10 21.97
CA GLU A 174 16.88 20.15 22.60
C GLU A 174 16.12 19.24 23.56
N PHE A 175 16.51 17.96 23.65
CA PHE A 175 15.97 17.02 24.63
C PHE A 175 17.12 16.28 25.33
N ASP A 176 17.18 16.39 26.65
CA ASP A 176 18.26 15.82 27.47
C ASP A 176 17.93 14.44 28.08
N GLY A 177 16.79 13.86 27.72
CA GLY A 177 16.28 12.61 28.29
C GLY A 177 15.17 12.79 29.32
N GLN A 178 15.01 13.99 29.90
CA GLN A 178 13.97 14.30 30.89
C GLN A 178 13.24 15.62 30.62
N LEU A 179 13.90 16.57 29.98
CA LEU A 179 13.41 17.91 29.71
C LEU A 179 13.54 18.22 28.21
N LEU A 180 12.43 18.61 27.59
CA LEU A 180 12.40 19.19 26.26
C LEU A 180 12.49 20.71 26.40
N LYS A 181 13.49 21.30 25.74
CA LYS A 181 13.83 22.71 25.84
C LYS A 181 13.68 23.39 24.48
N PHE A 182 12.97 24.50 24.46
CA PHE A 182 12.86 25.42 23.32
C PHE A 182 13.60 26.71 23.67
N THR A 183 14.67 27.00 22.96
CA THR A 183 15.46 28.23 23.11
C THR A 183 15.05 29.20 22.02
N LEU A 184 14.22 30.19 22.38
CA LEU A 184 13.83 31.29 21.52
C LEU A 184 14.83 32.45 21.68
N PRO A 185 14.83 33.46 20.78
CA PRO A 185 15.72 34.62 20.93
C PRO A 185 15.52 35.41 22.23
N SER A 186 14.30 35.46 22.75
CA SER A 186 13.94 36.26 23.93
C SER A 186 13.79 35.45 25.23
N GLU A 187 13.51 34.14 25.14
CA GLU A 187 13.20 33.30 26.29
C GLU A 187 13.56 31.84 26.06
N VAL A 188 13.64 31.09 27.17
CA VAL A 188 13.88 29.64 27.15
C VAL A 188 12.70 28.96 27.84
N ILE A 189 12.08 28.01 27.14
CA ILE A 189 10.92 27.24 27.63
C ILE A 189 11.35 25.79 27.81
N GLY A 190 11.35 25.31 29.06
CA GLY A 190 11.59 23.90 29.38
C GLY A 190 10.31 23.21 29.81
N VAL A 191 10.07 21.99 29.32
CA VAL A 191 8.95 21.15 29.76
C VAL A 191 9.37 19.71 30.01
N PRO A 192 8.79 19.04 31.03
CA PRO A 192 9.07 17.64 31.30
C PRO A 192 8.62 16.78 30.12
N ALA A 193 9.47 15.85 29.71
CA ALA A 193 9.24 14.96 28.58
C ALA A 193 9.85 13.59 28.86
N SER A 194 9.30 12.54 28.25
CA SER A 194 9.82 11.17 28.36
C SER A 194 10.19 10.64 26.98
N GLY A 195 11.39 10.10 26.80
CA GLY A 195 11.83 9.53 25.54
C GLY A 195 12.85 8.41 25.75
N PRO A 196 13.12 7.58 24.74
CA PRO A 196 14.03 6.45 24.87
C PRO A 196 15.49 6.87 25.09
N ALA A 197 15.91 8.02 24.55
CA ALA A 197 17.27 8.53 24.66
C ALA A 197 17.31 10.07 24.52
N PRO A 198 18.31 10.75 25.12
CA PRO A 198 18.58 12.15 24.83
C PRO A 198 18.88 12.35 23.34
N TRP A 199 18.55 13.53 22.83
CA TRP A 199 18.86 13.87 21.45
C TRP A 199 20.35 14.19 21.30
N PRO A 200 20.99 13.77 20.21
CA PRO A 200 22.44 13.92 20.06
C PRO A 200 22.88 15.38 19.89
N VAL A 201 21.99 16.24 19.37
CA VAL A 201 22.23 17.66 19.11
C VAL A 201 20.94 18.46 19.29
N GLY A 202 21.06 19.78 19.44
CA GLY A 202 19.93 20.70 19.29
C GLY A 202 19.55 20.88 17.82
N TYR A 203 18.26 20.95 17.55
CA TYR A 203 17.72 21.12 16.20
C TYR A 203 17.12 22.52 16.03
N CYS A 204 17.49 23.20 14.95
CA CYS A 204 17.07 24.56 14.66
C CYS A 204 15.84 24.58 13.75
N VAL A 205 14.81 25.36 14.09
CA VAL A 205 13.59 25.55 13.27
C VAL A 205 13.27 27.03 13.19
N GLN A 206 12.86 27.52 12.02
CA GLN A 206 12.42 28.92 11.88
C GLN A 206 11.16 29.20 12.74
N THR A 207 11.19 30.26 13.54
CA THR A 207 10.14 30.56 14.53
C THR A 207 8.76 30.71 13.89
N HIS A 208 8.67 31.34 12.72
CA HIS A 208 7.40 31.53 12.02
C HIS A 208 6.67 30.22 11.63
N ARG A 209 7.39 29.08 11.55
CA ARG A 209 6.82 27.77 11.20
C ARG A 209 5.91 27.20 12.30
N PHE A 210 6.04 27.68 13.54
CA PHE A 210 5.19 27.24 14.66
C PHE A 210 3.76 27.78 14.57
N THR A 211 3.47 28.74 13.68
CA THR A 211 2.09 29.18 13.38
C THR A 211 1.21 28.03 12.87
N GLY A 212 1.81 27.05 12.19
CA GLY A 212 1.16 25.88 11.61
C GLY A 212 0.85 24.75 12.60
N LEU A 213 1.28 24.85 13.87
CA LEU A 213 0.93 23.85 14.88
C LEU A 213 -0.60 23.73 15.03
N PRO A 214 -1.17 22.59 15.45
CA PRO A 214 -2.59 22.51 15.74
C PRO A 214 -2.97 23.33 16.98
N LYS A 215 -4.17 23.93 16.99
CA LYS A 215 -4.71 24.67 18.16
C LYS A 215 -5.05 23.74 19.33
N LYS A 216 -5.35 22.48 19.02
CA LYS A 216 -5.77 21.44 19.97
C LYS A 216 -5.03 20.15 19.64
N PHE A 217 -4.39 19.56 20.64
CA PHE A 217 -3.81 18.22 20.56
C PHE A 217 -4.86 17.22 21.05
N MET A 218 -5.11 16.17 20.28
CA MET A 218 -6.15 15.18 20.61
C MET A 218 -5.62 14.11 21.58
N ASN A 219 -4.35 13.76 21.47
CA ASN A 219 -3.71 12.73 22.29
C ASN A 219 -3.29 13.30 23.66
N ASP A 220 -3.35 12.47 24.70
CA ASP A 220 -2.90 12.85 26.06
C ASP A 220 -1.37 13.01 26.13
N LEU A 221 -0.64 12.26 25.31
CA LEU A 221 0.79 12.41 25.07
C LEU A 221 1.01 12.92 23.64
N VAL A 222 1.75 14.01 23.51
CA VAL A 222 2.12 14.61 22.24
C VAL A 222 3.52 14.15 21.89
N GLU A 223 3.65 13.43 20.78
CA GLU A 223 4.95 13.01 20.27
C GLU A 223 5.65 14.17 19.55
N ILE A 224 6.90 14.40 19.94
CA ILE A 224 7.79 15.36 19.31
C ILE A 224 9.04 14.62 18.90
N GLY A 225 9.44 14.72 17.64
CA GLY A 225 10.62 14.01 17.17
C GLY A 225 11.17 14.55 15.88
N ILE A 226 12.33 14.04 15.51
CA ILE A 226 13.05 14.43 14.30
C ILE A 226 12.91 13.31 13.27
N TRP A 227 12.45 13.66 12.07
CA TRP A 227 12.29 12.69 10.99
C TRP A 227 12.53 13.34 9.63
N GLU A 228 13.37 12.75 8.79
CA GLU A 228 13.62 13.18 7.41
C GLU A 228 13.90 14.68 7.25
N GLY A 229 14.66 15.29 8.17
CA GLY A 229 14.97 16.72 8.12
C GLY A 229 13.83 17.64 8.60
N HIS A 230 12.84 17.08 9.29
CA HIS A 230 11.74 17.83 9.89
C HIS A 230 11.65 17.61 11.40
N LEU A 231 11.27 18.66 12.13
CA LEU A 231 10.69 18.55 13.46
C LEU A 231 9.21 18.21 13.31
N GLU A 232 8.84 16.99 13.72
CA GLU A 232 7.44 16.55 13.82
C GLU A 232 6.91 16.86 15.23
N VAL A 233 5.77 17.54 15.30
CA VAL A 233 5.00 17.75 16.54
C VAL A 233 3.59 17.23 16.28
N ASP A 234 3.28 16.04 16.78
CA ASP A 234 2.07 15.28 16.44
C ASP A 234 1.93 15.13 14.91
N ARG A 235 0.97 15.82 14.28
CA ARG A 235 0.75 15.81 12.82
C ARG A 235 1.41 16.97 12.08
N ALA A 236 1.96 17.94 12.80
CA ALA A 236 2.61 19.09 12.19
C ALA A 236 4.07 18.77 11.85
N ARG A 237 4.52 19.20 10.67
CA ARG A 237 5.89 19.03 10.18
C ARG A 237 6.52 20.38 9.91
N MET A 238 7.71 20.62 10.45
CA MET A 238 8.45 21.85 10.28
C MET A 238 9.86 21.52 9.79
N THR A 239 10.27 22.08 8.65
CA THR A 239 11.61 21.85 8.11
C THR A 239 12.67 22.39 9.06
N LEU A 240 13.70 21.58 9.31
CA LEU A 240 14.85 21.99 10.08
C LEU A 240 15.70 22.99 9.28
N SER A 241 16.18 24.03 9.94
CA SER A 241 17.19 24.93 9.37
C SER A 241 18.56 24.28 9.48
N LEU A 242 19.28 24.18 8.37
CA LEU A 242 20.70 23.86 8.37
C LEU A 242 21.45 25.14 8.74
N ASP A 243 21.62 25.42 10.04
CA ASP A 243 22.56 26.47 10.44
C ASP A 243 24.00 25.91 10.38
N PRO A 244 24.83 26.34 9.42
CA PRO A 244 26.19 25.81 9.27
C PRO A 244 27.11 26.26 10.41
N GLU A 245 26.82 27.36 11.11
CA GLU A 245 27.73 27.95 12.09
C GLU A 245 27.59 27.39 13.51
N LYS A 246 26.47 26.71 13.85
CA LYS A 246 26.23 26.20 15.22
C LYS A 246 26.35 24.68 15.39
N ASN A 247 26.41 23.92 14.30
CA ASN A 247 26.59 22.46 14.37
C ASN A 247 28.05 22.01 14.65
N GLY A 248 28.99 22.95 14.82
CA GLY A 248 30.42 22.67 14.87
C GLY A 248 31.05 22.44 16.26
N THR A 249 30.31 22.51 17.38
CA THR A 249 30.96 22.59 18.71
C THR A 249 30.57 21.53 19.74
N ALA A 250 29.79 20.51 19.40
CA ALA A 250 29.43 19.46 20.36
C ALA A 250 29.58 18.05 19.79
N MET A 251 30.77 17.45 19.90
CA MET A 251 30.96 16.00 20.12
C MET A 251 32.41 15.68 20.50
N SER A 252 32.69 15.69 21.81
CA SER A 252 33.75 14.88 22.42
C SER A 252 33.32 14.49 23.83
N THR A 253 32.72 13.31 23.96
CA THR A 253 32.62 12.52 25.21
C THR A 253 32.27 11.09 24.79
N ARG A 254 33.26 10.19 24.85
CA ARG A 254 33.45 9.17 25.90
C ARG A 254 32.24 8.22 26.04
N ALA A 255 32.34 7.09 25.36
CA ALA A 255 31.48 5.93 25.55
C ALA A 255 32.07 5.05 26.66
N ASP A 256 31.37 4.96 27.80
CA ASP A 256 31.50 3.86 28.73
C ASP A 256 30.22 3.03 28.68
N SER A 257 30.41 1.72 28.62
CA SER A 257 29.45 0.66 28.39
C SER A 257 29.01 0.01 29.70
N VAL A 258 27.70 -0.20 29.90
CA VAL A 258 27.15 -1.17 30.86
C VAL A 258 25.83 -1.75 30.31
N PRO A 259 25.57 -3.07 30.46
CA PRO A 259 24.44 -3.76 29.83
C PRO A 259 23.19 -3.78 30.72
N VAL A 260 22.01 -3.88 30.10
CA VAL A 260 20.75 -4.15 30.80
C VAL A 260 20.03 -5.35 30.17
N SER A 261 19.79 -6.31 31.06
CA SER A 261 19.06 -7.56 30.94
C SER A 261 17.53 -7.38 30.94
N GLY A 262 16.88 -8.23 30.14
CA GLY A 262 15.61 -8.95 30.40
C GLY A 262 14.36 -8.20 30.86
N GLU A 263 13.27 -8.32 30.09
CA GLU A 263 12.07 -9.08 30.49
C GLU A 263 10.96 -8.98 29.40
N GLU A 264 10.38 -10.12 29.04
CA GLU A 264 9.19 -10.24 28.20
C GLU A 264 7.92 -9.94 28.99
N PRO A 265 6.84 -9.49 28.33
CA PRO A 265 5.53 -9.98 28.75
C PRO A 265 4.61 -10.41 27.59
N SER A 266 4.26 -11.69 27.62
CA SER A 266 2.91 -12.25 27.74
C SER A 266 1.77 -11.57 26.97
N THR A 267 1.38 -12.25 25.91
CA THR A 267 0.12 -12.19 25.15
C THR A 267 -1.13 -12.23 26.05
N ARG A 268 -2.10 -11.35 25.83
CA ARG A 268 -3.47 -11.51 26.34
C ARG A 268 -4.49 -11.22 25.23
N GLU A 269 -5.19 -12.27 24.85
CA GLU A 269 -6.33 -12.28 23.95
C GLU A 269 -7.53 -11.56 24.58
N GLN A 270 -8.21 -10.72 23.79
CA GLN A 270 -9.58 -10.29 24.08
C GLN A 270 -10.45 -10.46 22.84
N SER A 271 -11.41 -11.36 23.01
CA SER A 271 -12.56 -11.65 22.18
C SER A 271 -13.59 -10.53 22.28
N VAL A 272 -14.04 -9.99 21.14
CA VAL A 272 -15.16 -9.03 21.08
C VAL A 272 -16.24 -9.58 20.16
N GLN A 273 -17.44 -9.64 20.74
CA GLN A 273 -18.67 -10.21 20.21
C GLN A 273 -19.28 -9.35 19.09
N ARG A 274 -19.87 -10.03 18.11
CA ARG A 274 -20.67 -9.47 17.00
C ARG A 274 -21.97 -8.88 17.53
N GLY A 275 -22.25 -7.63 17.17
CA GLY A 275 -23.55 -6.97 17.36
C GLY A 275 -24.36 -6.92 16.07
N ASP A 276 -25.66 -7.24 16.21
CA ASP A 276 -26.68 -7.33 15.16
C ASP A 276 -26.96 -6.01 14.41
N ARG A 277 -27.26 -6.13 13.12
CA ARG A 277 -27.73 -5.03 12.25
C ARG A 277 -29.25 -5.14 12.04
N PRO A 278 -30.03 -4.06 12.20
CA PRO A 278 -31.46 -4.08 11.91
C PRO A 278 -31.79 -3.86 10.43
N ALA A 279 -32.92 -4.44 10.03
CA ALA A 279 -33.48 -4.51 8.70
C ALA A 279 -33.84 -3.14 8.09
N ARG A 280 -33.57 -2.96 6.78
CA ARG A 280 -34.02 -1.81 5.99
C ARG A 280 -35.26 -2.18 5.16
N LEU A 281 -36.30 -1.36 5.32
CA LEU A 281 -37.54 -1.38 4.55
C LEU A 281 -37.30 -0.96 3.09
N ARG A 282 -37.89 -1.72 2.16
CA ARG A 282 -37.92 -1.46 0.72
C ARG A 282 -39.09 -0.55 0.39
N THR A 283 -38.82 0.62 -0.17
CA THR A 283 -39.80 1.39 -0.95
C THR A 283 -39.45 1.27 -2.43
N SER A 284 -40.42 0.83 -3.23
CA SER A 284 -40.28 0.60 -4.67
C SER A 284 -40.66 1.85 -5.44
N SER A 285 -39.65 2.64 -5.83
CA SER A 285 -39.75 3.60 -6.94
C SER A 285 -39.38 2.91 -8.26
N PRO A 286 -39.96 3.32 -9.40
CA PRO A 286 -39.71 2.69 -10.70
C PRO A 286 -38.23 2.82 -11.06
N ARG A 287 -37.51 1.70 -11.04
CA ARG A 287 -36.06 1.65 -11.28
C ARG A 287 -35.77 1.95 -12.75
N ARG A 288 -35.17 3.11 -13.02
CA ARG A 288 -34.36 3.29 -14.23
C ARG A 288 -33.24 2.25 -14.18
N LYS A 289 -33.13 1.41 -15.20
CA LYS A 289 -32.03 0.45 -15.30
C LYS A 289 -30.74 1.25 -15.37
N MET A 290 -29.79 0.95 -14.48
CA MET A 290 -28.44 1.50 -14.54
C MET A 290 -27.56 0.42 -15.12
N TRP A 291 -26.77 0.79 -16.12
CA TRP A 291 -25.75 -0.09 -16.67
C TRP A 291 -24.47 0.06 -15.86
N VAL A 292 -23.82 -1.06 -15.55
CA VAL A 292 -22.58 -1.14 -14.76
C VAL A 292 -21.63 -2.08 -15.50
N PRO A 293 -20.34 -1.74 -15.66
CA PRO A 293 -19.36 -2.67 -16.22
C PRO A 293 -19.31 -3.95 -15.39
N LEU A 294 -19.24 -5.12 -16.04
CA LEU A 294 -19.20 -6.42 -15.34
C LEU A 294 -17.98 -6.56 -14.40
N ASP A 295 -16.92 -5.79 -14.62
CA ASP A 295 -15.63 -5.90 -13.91
C ASP A 295 -15.37 -4.76 -12.90
N ALA A 296 -16.37 -3.94 -12.57
CA ALA A 296 -16.17 -2.84 -11.62
C ALA A 296 -16.05 -3.37 -10.18
N LEU A 297 -14.90 -3.11 -9.53
CA LEU A 297 -14.63 -3.43 -8.12
C LEU A 297 -15.74 -2.91 -7.18
N ASP A 298 -16.08 -3.72 -6.16
CA ASP A 298 -17.11 -3.39 -5.18
C ASP A 298 -16.83 -2.02 -4.51
N GLY A 299 -17.65 -1.03 -4.86
CA GLY A 299 -17.57 0.35 -4.37
C GLY A 299 -17.42 1.42 -5.44
N THR A 300 -16.77 1.13 -6.58
CA THR A 300 -16.64 2.08 -7.71
C THR A 300 -17.78 1.96 -8.72
N ALA A 301 -18.51 0.84 -8.69
CA ALA A 301 -19.65 0.54 -9.54
C ALA A 301 -20.73 1.65 -9.57
N HIS A 302 -20.94 2.38 -8.47
CA HIS A 302 -21.89 3.51 -8.43
C HIS A 302 -21.34 4.80 -9.04
N ALA A 303 -20.03 5.03 -8.93
CA ALA A 303 -19.38 6.16 -9.58
C ALA A 303 -19.38 5.96 -11.10
N LEU A 304 -19.14 4.74 -11.56
CA LEU A 304 -19.03 4.37 -12.97
C LEU A 304 -20.35 3.95 -13.63
N SER A 305 -21.47 3.97 -12.91
CA SER A 305 -22.77 3.62 -13.52
C SER A 305 -23.28 4.70 -14.46
N VAL A 306 -23.87 4.31 -15.59
CA VAL A 306 -24.58 5.24 -16.49
C VAL A 306 -26.05 4.83 -16.64
N ILE A 307 -26.90 5.78 -17.00
CA ILE A 307 -28.31 5.51 -17.27
C ILE A 307 -28.37 4.59 -18.49
N ASP A 308 -29.10 3.47 -18.39
CA ASP A 308 -29.31 2.56 -19.51
C ASP A 308 -30.04 3.28 -20.65
N PRO A 309 -29.43 3.41 -21.85
CA PRO A 309 -30.04 4.08 -22.99
C PRO A 309 -31.17 3.25 -23.63
N GLY A 310 -31.41 2.01 -23.18
CA GLY A 310 -32.45 1.12 -23.70
C GLY A 310 -32.07 0.38 -24.98
N GLY A 311 -30.78 0.35 -25.34
CA GLY A 311 -30.22 -0.34 -26.50
C GLY A 311 -28.86 -0.99 -26.18
N PRO A 312 -28.22 -1.68 -27.14
CA PRO A 312 -26.91 -2.29 -26.92
C PRO A 312 -25.88 -1.22 -26.57
N MET A 313 -25.22 -1.39 -25.41
CA MET A 313 -24.19 -0.46 -24.93
C MET A 313 -22.89 -0.68 -25.71
N THR A 314 -22.54 0.25 -26.60
CA THR A 314 -21.22 0.29 -27.25
C THR A 314 -20.22 1.01 -26.35
N TYR A 315 -18.92 0.78 -26.58
CA TYR A 315 -17.86 1.42 -25.80
C TYR A 315 -17.90 2.96 -25.92
N ASP A 316 -18.08 3.47 -27.15
CA ASP A 316 -18.15 4.92 -27.40
C ASP A 316 -19.36 5.56 -26.70
N LEU A 317 -20.52 4.89 -26.75
CA LEU A 317 -21.73 5.35 -26.08
C LEU A 317 -21.57 5.35 -24.55
N TYR A 318 -20.92 4.33 -23.98
CA TYR A 318 -20.62 4.29 -22.56
C TYR A 318 -19.68 5.44 -22.14
N ARG A 319 -18.64 5.71 -22.94
CA ARG A 319 -17.69 6.81 -22.70
C ARG A 319 -18.38 8.16 -22.75
N ASP A 320 -19.26 8.39 -23.73
CA ASP A 320 -20.02 9.64 -23.87
C ASP A 320 -20.99 9.84 -22.69
N LEU A 321 -21.67 8.79 -22.25
CA LEU A 321 -22.58 8.85 -21.10
C LEU A 321 -21.83 9.09 -19.79
N LEU A 322 -20.64 8.50 -19.61
CA LEU A 322 -19.77 8.77 -18.47
C LEU A 322 -19.30 10.23 -18.46
N ARG A 323 -18.88 10.74 -19.63
CA ARG A 323 -18.47 12.14 -19.80
C ARG A 323 -19.60 13.09 -19.40
N GLN A 324 -20.81 12.86 -19.92
CA GLN A 324 -21.99 13.66 -19.56
C GLN A 324 -22.29 13.59 -18.05
N LYS A 325 -22.20 12.40 -17.44
CA LYS A 325 -22.40 12.25 -15.99
C LYS A 325 -21.35 13.03 -15.20
N LEU A 326 -20.09 12.97 -15.63
CA LEU A 326 -18.99 13.71 -14.99
C LEU A 326 -19.20 15.22 -15.10
N ASP A 327 -19.58 15.72 -16.28
CA ASP A 327 -19.87 17.14 -16.51
C ASP A 327 -21.00 17.64 -15.60
N VAL A 328 -22.07 16.84 -15.43
CA VAL A 328 -23.17 17.16 -14.50
C VAL A 328 -22.67 17.23 -13.05
N LEU A 329 -21.80 16.30 -12.62
CA LEU A 329 -21.23 16.32 -11.28
C LEU A 329 -20.31 17.53 -11.04
N ILE A 330 -19.50 17.89 -12.04
CA ILE A 330 -18.63 19.08 -12.00
C ILE A 330 -19.47 20.35 -11.89
N GLN A 331 -20.52 20.47 -12.70
CA GLN A 331 -21.42 21.63 -12.67
C GLN A 331 -22.20 21.71 -11.36
N ALA A 332 -22.60 20.58 -10.78
CA ALA A 332 -23.32 20.54 -9.51
C ALA A 332 -22.46 20.99 -8.31
N ASN A 333 -21.16 20.66 -8.30
CA ASN A 333 -20.27 21.07 -7.21
C ASN A 333 -18.81 21.33 -7.67
N PRO A 334 -18.54 22.50 -8.28
CA PRO A 334 -17.24 22.79 -8.91
C PRO A 334 -16.08 22.84 -7.90
N ARG A 335 -16.35 23.15 -6.63
CA ARG A 335 -15.32 23.17 -5.56
C ARG A 335 -14.85 21.77 -5.17
N GLU A 336 -15.78 20.81 -5.07
CA GLU A 336 -15.41 19.41 -4.76
C GLU A 336 -14.70 18.75 -5.93
N ALA A 337 -15.13 19.02 -7.17
CA ALA A 337 -14.43 18.55 -8.37
C ALA A 337 -12.98 19.06 -8.42
N ARG A 338 -12.77 20.35 -8.12
CA ARG A 338 -11.42 20.93 -8.03
C ARG A 338 -10.58 20.30 -6.93
N ARG A 339 -11.17 20.08 -5.75
CA ARG A 339 -10.49 19.40 -4.63
C ARG A 339 -10.13 17.95 -4.94
N ALA A 340 -10.99 17.22 -5.67
CA ALA A 340 -10.72 15.86 -6.12
C ALA A 340 -9.55 15.81 -7.12
N LEU A 341 -9.48 16.77 -8.05
CA LEU A 341 -8.34 16.92 -8.97
C LEU A 341 -7.05 17.29 -8.22
N GLU A 342 -7.13 18.15 -7.20
CA GLU A 342 -6.00 18.51 -6.34
C GLU A 342 -5.52 17.29 -5.51
N MET A 343 -6.43 16.48 -4.96
CA MET A 343 -6.06 15.22 -4.29
C MET A 343 -5.44 14.21 -5.26
N SER A 344 -5.90 14.16 -6.51
CA SER A 344 -5.29 13.30 -7.55
C SER A 344 -3.87 13.76 -7.89
N ASN A 345 -3.55 15.05 -7.82
CA ASN A 345 -2.18 15.55 -7.99
C ASN A 345 -1.25 15.05 -6.88
N GLU A 346 -1.75 15.05 -5.64
CA GLU A 346 -0.99 14.59 -4.47
C GLU A 346 -0.77 13.08 -4.45
N HIS A 347 -1.74 12.29 -4.91
CA HIS A 347 -1.71 10.82 -4.78
C HIS A 347 -1.37 10.09 -6.09
N SER A 348 -1.46 10.76 -7.25
CA SER A 348 -1.22 10.19 -8.58
C SER A 348 -0.74 11.27 -9.58
N PRO A 349 0.47 11.83 -9.38
CA PRO A 349 0.98 12.97 -10.13
C PRO A 349 1.11 12.72 -11.65
N GLU A 350 1.27 11.45 -12.05
CA GLU A 350 1.32 11.05 -13.46
C GLU A 350 -0.03 11.30 -14.18
N LEU A 351 -1.16 10.98 -13.54
CA LEU A 351 -2.50 11.22 -14.09
C LEU A 351 -2.82 12.72 -14.16
N TRP A 352 -2.36 13.49 -13.18
CA TRP A 352 -2.50 14.95 -13.20
C TRP A 352 -1.70 15.59 -14.34
N THR A 353 -0.50 15.09 -14.60
CA THR A 353 0.36 15.55 -15.71
C THR A 353 -0.29 15.23 -17.07
N ILE A 354 -0.89 14.05 -17.23
CA ILE A 354 -1.67 13.70 -18.43
C ILE A 354 -2.88 14.63 -18.60
N ALA A 355 -3.60 14.91 -17.52
CA ALA A 355 -4.76 15.80 -17.55
C ALA A 355 -4.39 17.28 -17.80
N ALA A 356 -3.23 17.73 -17.33
CA ALA A 356 -2.72 19.08 -17.57
C ALA A 356 -2.25 19.28 -19.02
N ASN A 357 -1.74 18.22 -19.65
CA ASN A 357 -1.20 18.25 -21.01
C ASN A 357 -2.26 17.95 -22.09
N ASN A 358 -3.41 17.40 -21.74
CA ASN A 358 -4.51 17.12 -22.67
C ASN A 358 -5.75 17.89 -22.21
N PRO A 359 -6.11 19.04 -22.83
CA PRO A 359 -7.34 19.74 -22.49
C PRO A 359 -8.54 18.81 -22.73
N ALA A 360 -9.63 18.98 -21.97
CA ALA A 360 -10.78 18.07 -21.97
C ALA A 360 -11.47 17.88 -23.35
N GLN A 361 -11.13 18.69 -24.35
CA GLN A 361 -11.59 18.55 -25.73
C GLN A 361 -10.82 17.48 -26.52
N ASP A 362 -9.59 17.14 -26.11
CA ASP A 362 -8.69 16.21 -26.79
C ASP A 362 -8.77 14.76 -26.26
N TRP A 363 -9.70 14.49 -25.33
CA TRP A 363 -9.93 13.15 -24.76
C TRP A 363 -10.90 12.31 -25.62
N ALA A 364 -11.23 12.80 -26.81
CA ALA A 364 -12.15 12.19 -27.78
C ALA A 364 -11.52 11.02 -28.53
#